data_AF-A0AAU8N0M1-F1
#
_entry.id   AF-A0AAU8N0M1-F1
#
_cell.length_a   1.000
_cell.length_b   1.000
_cell.length_c   1.000
_cell.angle_alpha   90.00
_cell.angle_beta   90.00
_cell.angle_gamma   90.00
#
_symmetry.space_group_name_H-M   'P 1'
#
loop_
_entity.id
_entity.type
_entity.pdbx_description
1 polymer ?
#
loop_
_entity_poly.entity_id
_entity_poly.type
_entity_poly.pdbx_seq_one_letter_code
_entity_poly.pdbx_strand_id
1 'polypeptide(L)'
;MKAFIAVAAAALFVIGTGPGHAVKKPRPTPMLYQGKANEDAAKALLEVALIQSGKNGSWERIGAGRVYYLGGLKTEGQAVFDAILSGEHEDSDVYRIARVYAEAGEWTKAKPLFDKFLAGNRDDAKALAEVGAHYLMQGDRLTAERMFAQAFELADDDPWITEHVAGAYLGVKTQE
;
A
#
# COMPACT_ATOMS: atom_id res chain seq x y z
N MET A 1 -19.52 22.94 27.78
CA MET A 1 -19.89 21.52 27.63
C MET A 1 -18.96 20.91 26.59
N LYS A 2 -18.05 20.03 27.00
CA LYS A 2 -17.16 19.29 26.08
C LYS A 2 -17.84 17.94 25.83
N ALA A 3 -18.32 17.72 24.61
CA ALA A 3 -18.86 16.42 24.21
C ALA A 3 -17.69 15.49 23.90
N PHE A 4 -17.56 14.43 24.67
CA PHE A 4 -16.66 13.33 24.38
C PHE A 4 -17.20 12.58 23.16
N ILE A 5 -16.41 12.49 22.10
CA ILE A 5 -16.67 11.58 20.98
C ILE A 5 -16.43 10.17 21.52
N ALA A 6 -17.52 9.43 21.75
CA ALA A 6 -17.45 8.01 22.06
C ALA A 6 -17.05 7.26 20.79
N VAL A 7 -15.76 6.91 20.68
CA VAL A 7 -15.32 5.89 19.72
C VAL A 7 -15.97 4.58 20.18
N ALA A 8 -16.88 4.05 19.37
CA ALA A 8 -17.46 2.74 19.58
C ALA A 8 -16.34 1.70 19.47
N ALA A 9 -15.76 1.33 20.61
CA ALA A 9 -14.88 0.19 20.71
C ALA A 9 -15.68 -1.05 20.31
N ALA A 10 -15.54 -1.49 19.05
CA ALA A 10 -15.84 -2.86 18.70
C ALA A 10 -15.01 -3.71 19.66
N ALA A 11 -15.67 -4.44 20.55
CA ALA A 11 -15.04 -5.24 21.57
C ALA A 11 -14.22 -6.35 20.90
N LEU A 12 -12.99 -6.02 20.52
CA LEU A 12 -11.94 -6.97 20.19
C LEU A 12 -11.66 -7.72 21.47
N PHE A 13 -12.30 -8.87 21.63
CA PHE A 13 -12.11 -9.73 22.79
C PHE A 13 -10.68 -10.29 22.73
N VAL A 14 -9.73 -9.56 23.30
CA VAL A 14 -8.40 -10.05 23.61
C VAL A 14 -8.53 -10.89 24.87
N ILE A 15 -8.78 -12.19 24.71
CA ILE A 15 -8.73 -13.11 25.86
C ILE A 15 -7.26 -13.28 26.23
N GLY A 16 -6.85 -12.62 27.32
CA GLY A 16 -5.53 -12.78 27.92
C GLY A 16 -5.61 -12.75 29.44
N THR A 17 -5.73 -13.91 30.07
CA THR A 17 -5.50 -14.08 31.51
C THR A 17 -4.51 -15.20 31.74
N GLY A 18 -3.25 -14.84 32.02
CA GLY A 18 -2.23 -15.78 32.49
C GLY A 18 -0.81 -15.30 32.18
N PRO A 19 0.09 -15.21 33.17
CA PRO A 19 1.50 -14.89 32.94
C PRO A 19 2.13 -16.07 32.17
N GLY A 20 2.39 -15.88 30.87
CA GLY A 20 3.01 -16.88 30.01
C GLY A 20 2.30 -17.19 28.68
N HIS A 21 1.15 -16.56 28.38
CA HIS A 21 0.43 -16.83 27.13
C HIS A 21 0.52 -15.62 26.18
N ALA A 22 1.04 -15.85 24.97
CA ALA A 22 1.05 -14.87 23.89
C ALA A 22 -0.36 -14.27 23.72
N VAL A 23 -0.45 -12.94 23.68
CA VAL A 23 -1.69 -12.21 23.39
C VAL A 23 -2.25 -12.76 22.08
N LYS A 24 -3.38 -13.48 22.14
CA LYS A 24 -4.00 -14.06 20.94
C LYS A 24 -4.50 -12.91 20.06
N LYS A 25 -4.01 -12.86 18.82
CA LYS A 25 -4.49 -11.90 17.81
C LYS A 25 -6.01 -12.02 17.65
N PRO A 26 -6.75 -10.91 17.50
CA PRO A 26 -8.20 -10.94 17.33
C PRO A 26 -8.57 -11.74 16.07
N ARG A 27 -9.75 -12.36 16.06
CA ARG A 27 -10.30 -13.07 14.90
C ARG A 27 -11.46 -12.27 14.31
N PRO A 28 -11.65 -12.28 12.98
CA PRO A 28 -12.84 -11.72 12.39
C PRO A 28 -14.04 -12.57 12.80
N THR A 29 -15.04 -11.97 13.45
CA THR A 29 -16.29 -12.64 13.83
C THR A 29 -17.45 -12.12 12.98
N PRO A 30 -18.52 -12.92 12.79
CA PRO A 30 -19.73 -12.48 12.08
C PRO A 30 -20.28 -11.13 12.53
N MET A 31 -20.17 -10.80 13.82
CA MET A 31 -20.64 -9.53 14.39
C MET A 31 -19.93 -8.29 13.81
N LEU A 32 -18.77 -8.46 13.20
CA LEU A 32 -18.02 -7.35 12.58
C LEU A 32 -18.55 -6.97 11.21
N TYR A 33 -19.33 -7.82 10.53
CA TYR A 33 -19.73 -7.57 9.14
C TYR A 33 -21.17 -7.97 8.78
N GLN A 34 -21.77 -8.97 9.44
CA GLN A 34 -23.12 -9.41 9.09
C GLN A 34 -24.16 -8.35 9.47
N GLY A 35 -24.98 -7.96 8.49
CA GLY A 35 -26.06 -6.98 8.67
C GLY A 35 -25.61 -5.54 8.88
N LYS A 36 -24.31 -5.25 8.73
CA LYS A 36 -23.75 -3.89 8.81
C LYS A 36 -23.73 -3.21 7.44
N ALA A 37 -23.67 -1.89 7.43
CA ALA A 37 -23.34 -1.15 6.23
C ALA A 37 -21.92 -1.54 5.75
N ASN A 38 -21.69 -1.47 4.43
CA ASN A 38 -20.42 -1.88 3.83
C ASN A 38 -19.21 -1.15 4.45
N GLU A 39 -19.34 0.15 4.69
CA GLU A 39 -18.28 0.95 5.29
C GLU A 39 -17.96 0.51 6.73
N ASP A 40 -18.99 0.32 7.57
CA ASP A 40 -18.83 -0.13 8.95
C ASP A 40 -18.18 -1.52 9.03
N ALA A 41 -18.60 -2.43 8.14
CA ALA A 41 -18.03 -3.76 8.04
C ALA A 41 -16.56 -3.72 7.61
N ALA A 42 -16.25 -2.92 6.58
CA ALA A 42 -14.88 -2.75 6.09
C ALA A 42 -13.96 -2.18 7.17
N LYS A 43 -14.39 -1.11 7.86
CA LYS A 43 -13.64 -0.50 8.98
C LYS A 43 -13.32 -1.52 10.06
N ALA A 44 -14.34 -2.22 10.57
CA ALA A 44 -14.16 -3.21 11.64
C ALA A 44 -13.21 -4.35 11.24
N LEU A 45 -13.29 -4.84 10.00
CA LEU A 45 -12.41 -5.89 9.50
C LEU A 45 -10.98 -5.41 9.26
N LEU A 46 -10.79 -4.19 8.77
CA LEU A 46 -9.47 -3.60 8.54
C LEU A 46 -8.77 -3.24 9.86
N GLU A 47 -9.49 -2.84 10.90
CA GLU A 47 -8.94 -2.72 12.26
C GLU A 47 -8.41 -4.07 12.78
N VAL A 48 -9.17 -5.15 12.59
CA VAL A 48 -8.70 -6.51 12.91
C VAL A 48 -7.43 -6.85 12.11
N ALA A 49 -7.42 -6.57 10.81
CA ALA A 49 -6.27 -6.83 9.95
C ALA A 49 -5.02 -6.10 10.45
N LEU A 50 -5.11 -4.80 10.77
CA LEU A 50 -3.99 -4.01 11.30
C LEU A 50 -3.44 -4.59 12.61
N ILE A 51 -4.32 -5.04 13.52
CA ILE A 51 -3.89 -5.66 14.78
C ILE A 51 -3.22 -7.02 14.51
N GLN A 52 -3.75 -7.79 13.55
CA GLN A 52 -3.17 -9.07 13.16
C GLN A 52 -1.80 -8.91 12.49
N SER A 53 -1.59 -7.89 11.67
CA SER A 53 -0.29 -7.58 11.06
C SER A 53 0.77 -7.30 12.12
N GLY A 54 0.38 -6.60 13.20
CA GLY A 54 1.31 -6.14 14.22
C GLY A 54 2.28 -5.09 13.68
N LYS A 55 3.13 -4.55 14.54
CA LYS A 55 4.01 -3.42 14.17
C LYS A 55 5.00 -3.72 13.03
N ASN A 56 5.45 -4.98 12.91
CA ASN A 56 6.47 -5.39 11.93
C ASN A 56 5.89 -5.88 10.59
N GLY A 57 4.56 -6.04 10.47
CA GLY A 57 3.93 -6.47 9.22
C GLY A 57 3.65 -5.29 8.29
N SER A 58 4.69 -4.63 7.76
CA SER A 58 4.51 -3.47 6.88
C SER A 58 3.71 -3.85 5.64
N TRP A 59 3.91 -5.06 5.10
CA TRP A 59 3.17 -5.55 3.94
C TRP A 59 1.67 -5.62 4.16
N GLU A 60 1.23 -6.30 5.22
CA GLU A 60 -0.18 -6.43 5.52
C GLU A 60 -0.77 -5.08 5.93
N ARG A 61 -0.01 -4.22 6.62
CA ARG A 61 -0.44 -2.87 7.00
C ARG A 61 -0.64 -1.99 5.77
N ILE A 62 0.28 -1.98 4.81
CA ILE A 62 0.11 -1.25 3.54
C ILE A 62 -1.09 -1.81 2.77
N GLY A 63 -1.29 -3.13 2.77
CA GLY A 63 -2.47 -3.77 2.20
C GLY A 63 -3.77 -3.23 2.81
N ALA A 64 -3.87 -3.18 4.15
CA ALA A 64 -5.03 -2.61 4.83
C ALA A 64 -5.18 -1.09 4.55
N GLY A 65 -4.07 -0.35 4.57
CA GLY A 65 -4.03 1.07 4.21
C GLY A 65 -4.52 1.33 2.78
N ARG A 66 -4.15 0.49 1.82
CA ARG A 66 -4.63 0.54 0.43
C ARG A 66 -6.15 0.36 0.36
N VAL A 67 -6.71 -0.61 1.08
CA VAL A 67 -8.16 -0.84 1.09
C VAL A 67 -8.88 0.35 1.72
N TYR A 68 -8.40 0.89 2.84
CA TYR A 68 -8.92 2.14 3.40
C TYR A 68 -8.89 3.27 2.37
N TYR A 69 -7.71 3.53 1.79
CA TYR A 69 -7.48 4.70 0.95
C TYR A 69 -8.29 4.67 -0.35
N LEU A 70 -8.25 3.55 -1.08
CA LEU A 70 -8.98 3.37 -2.34
C LEU A 70 -10.49 3.17 -2.11
N GLY A 71 -10.87 2.66 -0.93
CA GLY A 71 -12.27 2.52 -0.51
C GLY A 71 -12.95 3.83 -0.10
N GLY A 72 -12.25 4.97 -0.18
CA GLY A 72 -12.77 6.30 0.17
C GLY A 72 -12.51 6.73 1.61
N LEU A 73 -12.00 5.83 2.45
CA LEU A 73 -11.60 6.08 3.84
C LEU A 73 -10.17 6.64 3.88
N LYS A 74 -9.99 7.76 3.18
CA LYS A 74 -8.67 8.36 2.93
C LYS A 74 -7.95 8.78 4.20
N THR A 75 -8.68 9.25 5.21
CA THR A 75 -8.09 9.66 6.50
C THR A 75 -7.46 8.47 7.22
N GLU A 76 -8.18 7.35 7.30
CA GLU A 76 -7.71 6.11 7.92
C GLU A 76 -6.53 5.51 7.15
N GLY A 77 -6.62 5.46 5.81
CA GLY A 77 -5.52 4.98 4.96
C GLY A 77 -4.27 5.86 5.07
N GLN A 78 -4.44 7.19 5.09
CA GLN A 78 -3.33 8.14 5.25
C GLN A 78 -2.63 7.92 6.59
N ALA A 79 -3.38 7.75 7.69
CA ALA A 79 -2.80 7.51 9.00
C ALA A 79 -1.95 6.23 9.05
N VAL A 80 -2.36 5.18 8.32
CA VAL A 80 -1.57 3.94 8.20
C VAL A 80 -0.26 4.22 7.45
N PHE A 81 -0.31 4.93 6.32
CA PHE A 81 0.87 5.25 5.52
C PHE A 81 1.84 6.17 6.27
N ASP A 82 1.33 7.21 6.93
CA ASP A 82 2.14 8.14 7.72
C ASP A 82 2.88 7.41 8.85
N ALA A 83 2.18 6.51 9.55
CA ALA A 83 2.79 5.73 10.62
C ALA A 83 3.92 4.81 10.13
N ILE A 84 3.84 4.28 8.91
CA ILE A 84 4.89 3.46 8.30
C ILE A 84 6.06 4.35 7.86
N LEU A 85 5.78 5.42 7.11
CA LEU A 85 6.80 6.32 6.56
C LEU A 85 7.54 7.13 7.65
N SER A 86 6.94 7.32 8.82
CA SER A 86 7.59 7.96 9.97
C SER A 86 8.50 7.03 10.79
N GLY A 87 8.37 5.70 10.62
CA GLY A 87 9.14 4.69 11.34
C GLY A 87 10.30 4.13 10.50
N GLU A 88 10.91 3.06 11.00
CA GLU A 88 11.79 2.21 10.16
C GLU A 88 10.94 1.54 9.08
N HIS A 89 11.35 1.70 7.83
CA HIS A 89 10.68 1.17 6.66
C HIS A 89 11.69 0.83 5.56
N GLU A 90 11.31 -0.09 4.69
CA GLU A 90 12.10 -0.46 3.52
C GLU A 90 11.77 0.44 2.32
N ASP A 91 12.66 0.51 1.35
CA ASP A 91 12.38 1.18 0.07
C ASP A 91 11.16 0.55 -0.64
N SER A 92 10.96 -0.76 -0.46
CA SER A 92 9.79 -1.51 -0.93
C SER A 92 8.47 -0.99 -0.32
N ASP A 93 8.49 -0.48 0.92
CA ASP A 93 7.33 0.15 1.55
C ASP A 93 7.00 1.49 0.87
N VAL A 94 8.03 2.29 0.59
CA VAL A 94 7.89 3.58 -0.09
C VAL A 94 7.25 3.42 -1.46
N TYR A 95 7.76 2.46 -2.25
CA TYR A 95 7.22 2.13 -3.56
C TYR A 95 5.76 1.69 -3.50
N ARG A 96 5.42 0.76 -2.59
CA ARG A 96 4.05 0.25 -2.48
C ARG A 96 3.04 1.32 -2.05
N ILE A 97 3.44 2.24 -1.18
CA ILE A 97 2.59 3.37 -0.81
C ILE A 97 2.44 4.35 -2.00
N ALA A 98 3.52 4.61 -2.74
CA ALA A 98 3.47 5.44 -3.97
C ALA A 98 2.48 4.88 -4.99
N ARG A 99 2.48 3.56 -5.19
CA ARG A 99 1.53 2.85 -6.07
C ARG A 99 0.08 3.09 -5.67
N VAL A 100 -0.23 3.06 -4.37
CA VAL A 100 -1.59 3.35 -3.90
C VAL A 100 -2.02 4.77 -4.27
N TYR A 101 -1.15 5.76 -4.05
CA TYR A 101 -1.46 7.14 -4.45
C TYR A 101 -1.63 7.28 -5.96
N ALA A 102 -0.79 6.62 -6.77
CA ALA A 102 -0.93 6.64 -8.23
C ALA A 102 -2.24 6.01 -8.69
N GLU A 103 -2.64 4.89 -8.08
CA GLU A 103 -3.93 4.22 -8.34
C GLU A 103 -5.12 5.05 -7.88
N ALA A 104 -4.97 5.85 -6.83
CA ALA A 104 -5.96 6.83 -6.39
C ALA A 104 -6.05 8.08 -7.29
N GLY A 105 -5.23 8.17 -8.34
CA GLY A 105 -5.11 9.35 -9.20
C GLY A 105 -4.39 10.53 -8.54
N GLU A 106 -3.72 10.32 -7.41
CA GLU A 106 -3.04 11.36 -6.62
C GLU A 106 -1.55 11.43 -6.96
N TRP A 107 -1.24 11.72 -8.22
CA TRP A 107 0.14 11.75 -8.72
C TRP A 107 1.06 12.68 -7.94
N THR A 108 0.56 13.82 -7.47
CA THR A 108 1.31 14.78 -6.64
C THR A 108 1.86 14.15 -5.35
N LYS A 109 1.17 13.13 -4.79
CA LYS A 109 1.66 12.37 -3.63
C LYS A 109 2.54 11.19 -4.05
N ALA A 110 2.20 10.53 -5.15
CA ALA A 110 2.91 9.35 -5.63
C ALA A 110 4.33 9.68 -6.12
N LYS A 111 4.47 10.71 -6.97
CA LYS A 111 5.73 11.08 -7.63
C LYS A 111 6.91 11.25 -6.65
N PRO A 112 6.83 12.05 -5.57
CA PRO A 112 7.98 12.20 -4.66
C PRO A 112 8.37 10.90 -3.95
N LEU A 113 7.44 9.97 -3.74
CA LEU A 113 7.74 8.66 -3.16
C LEU A 113 8.42 7.75 -4.20
N PHE A 114 7.99 7.78 -5.46
CA PHE A 114 8.69 7.10 -6.54
C PHE A 114 10.11 7.65 -6.74
N ASP A 115 10.29 8.97 -6.69
CA ASP A 115 11.61 9.60 -6.80
C ASP A 115 12.52 9.16 -5.62
N LYS A 116 11.96 9.05 -4.40
CA LYS A 116 12.68 8.53 -3.22
C LYS A 116 13.06 7.06 -3.41
N PHE A 117 12.13 6.22 -3.85
CA PHE A 117 12.37 4.80 -4.09
C PHE A 117 13.49 4.58 -5.13
N LEU A 118 13.43 5.30 -6.26
CA LEU A 118 14.46 5.22 -7.29
C LEU A 118 15.82 5.73 -6.80
N ALA A 119 15.88 6.65 -5.84
CA ALA A 119 17.16 7.15 -5.33
C ALA A 119 18.02 6.04 -4.69
N GLY A 120 17.39 5.03 -4.08
CA GLY A 120 18.05 3.84 -3.54
C GLY A 120 18.20 2.68 -4.55
N ASN A 121 17.46 2.72 -5.66
CA ASN A 121 17.33 1.62 -6.62
C ASN A 121 17.66 2.06 -8.05
N ARG A 122 18.64 2.96 -8.21
CA ARG A 122 18.94 3.63 -9.50
C ARG A 122 19.40 2.66 -10.61
N ASP A 123 20.03 1.56 -10.22
CA ASP A 123 20.57 0.55 -11.12
C ASP A 123 19.73 -0.75 -11.10
N ASP A 124 18.51 -0.70 -10.58
CA ASP A 124 17.56 -1.80 -10.64
C ASP A 124 16.67 -1.64 -11.87
N ALA A 125 16.91 -2.50 -12.87
CA ALA A 125 16.18 -2.52 -14.12
C ALA A 125 14.67 -2.71 -13.93
N LYS A 126 14.25 -3.51 -12.94
CA LYS A 126 12.83 -3.74 -12.64
C LYS A 126 12.21 -2.50 -12.01
N ALA A 127 12.88 -1.88 -11.04
CA ALA A 127 12.42 -0.64 -10.42
C ALA A 127 12.22 0.49 -11.45
N LEU A 128 13.15 0.60 -12.41
CA LEU A 128 13.05 1.57 -13.51
C LEU A 128 11.85 1.29 -14.43
N ALA A 129 11.63 0.02 -14.81
CA ALA A 129 10.50 -0.37 -15.63
C ALA A 129 9.16 -0.13 -14.92
N GLU A 130 9.07 -0.50 -13.65
CA GLU A 130 7.87 -0.32 -12.83
C GLU A 130 7.49 1.14 -12.64
N VAL A 131 8.45 1.97 -12.21
CA VAL A 131 8.18 3.39 -12.00
C VAL A 131 7.95 4.09 -13.33
N GLY A 132 8.68 3.72 -14.39
CA GLY A 132 8.45 4.21 -15.75
C GLY A 132 7.02 3.95 -16.22
N ALA A 133 6.45 2.78 -15.92
CA ALA A 133 5.06 2.46 -16.24
C ALA A 133 4.08 3.43 -15.56
N HIS A 134 4.35 3.80 -14.30
CA HIS A 134 3.55 4.81 -13.61
C HIS A 134 3.65 6.20 -14.25
N TYR A 135 4.84 6.65 -14.68
CA TYR A 135 4.98 7.90 -15.43
C TYR A 135 4.18 7.88 -16.74
N LEU A 136 4.21 6.76 -17.48
CA LEU A 136 3.47 6.60 -18.72
C LEU A 136 1.96 6.69 -18.51
N MET A 137 1.44 6.01 -17.48
CA MET A 137 0.01 6.05 -17.12
C MET A 137 -0.48 7.45 -16.74
N GLN A 138 0.43 8.33 -16.30
CA GLN A 138 0.13 9.72 -15.95
C GLN A 138 0.37 10.70 -17.12
N GLY A 139 0.69 10.18 -18.30
CA GLY A 139 0.89 10.96 -19.53
C GLY A 139 2.31 11.51 -19.71
N ASP A 140 3.23 11.28 -18.77
CA ASP A 140 4.64 11.66 -18.92
C ASP A 140 5.42 10.58 -19.66
N ARG A 141 5.10 10.46 -20.96
CA ARG A 141 5.71 9.48 -21.85
C ARG A 141 7.22 9.67 -21.99
N LEU A 142 7.69 10.91 -22.03
CA LEU A 142 9.11 11.20 -22.23
C LEU A 142 9.96 10.68 -21.07
N THR A 143 9.51 10.89 -19.82
CA THR A 143 10.21 10.37 -18.65
C THR A 143 10.15 8.85 -18.62
N ALA A 144 8.98 8.26 -18.90
CA ALA A 144 8.82 6.81 -18.95
C ALA A 144 9.78 6.15 -19.97
N GLU A 145 9.85 6.66 -21.20
CA GLU A 145 10.72 6.13 -22.26
C GLU A 145 12.21 6.18 -21.89
N ARG A 146 12.66 7.23 -21.17
CA ARG A 146 14.03 7.29 -20.65
C ARG A 146 14.30 6.19 -19.63
N MET A 147 13.35 5.95 -18.73
CA MET A 147 13.47 4.92 -17.71
C MET A 147 13.45 3.52 -18.32
N PHE A 148 12.59 3.28 -19.31
CA PHE A 148 12.56 2.02 -20.04
C PHE A 148 13.87 1.77 -20.80
N ALA A 149 14.44 2.81 -21.44
CA ALA A 149 15.74 2.69 -22.09
C ALA A 149 16.83 2.30 -21.09
N GLN A 150 16.87 2.94 -19.91
CA GLN A 150 17.81 2.58 -18.84
C GLN A 150 17.58 1.16 -18.31
N ALA A 151 16.33 0.73 -18.16
CA ALA A 151 16.00 -0.63 -17.75
C ALA A 151 16.56 -1.67 -18.75
N PHE A 152 16.37 -1.44 -20.05
CA PHE A 152 16.91 -2.33 -21.09
C PHE A 152 18.43 -2.23 -21.25
N GLU A 153 19.06 -1.09 -20.95
CA GLU A 153 20.52 -1.01 -20.88
C GLU A 153 21.12 -1.86 -19.75
N LEU A 154 20.38 -2.02 -18.64
CA LEU A 154 20.79 -2.82 -17.49
C LEU A 154 20.47 -4.31 -17.65
N ALA A 155 19.34 -4.63 -18.30
CA ALA A 155 18.88 -5.99 -18.54
C ALA A 155 18.00 -6.07 -19.81
N ASP A 156 18.61 -6.48 -20.93
CA ASP A 156 17.94 -6.64 -22.23
C ASP A 156 17.43 -8.06 -22.49
N ASP A 157 17.73 -9.02 -21.61
CA ASP A 157 17.36 -10.42 -21.72
C ASP A 157 16.35 -10.90 -20.66
N ASP A 158 15.74 -9.99 -19.88
CA ASP A 158 14.67 -10.29 -18.93
C ASP A 158 13.28 -10.14 -19.59
N PRO A 159 12.55 -11.26 -19.84
CA PRO A 159 11.22 -11.21 -20.44
C PRO A 159 10.21 -10.46 -19.57
N TRP A 160 10.39 -10.45 -18.25
CA TRP A 160 9.49 -9.74 -17.33
C TRP A 160 9.54 -8.23 -17.56
N ILE A 161 10.74 -7.66 -17.76
CA ILE A 161 10.90 -6.24 -18.05
C ILE A 161 10.25 -5.92 -19.39
N THR A 162 10.47 -6.77 -20.39
CA THR A 162 9.91 -6.60 -21.73
C THR A 162 8.37 -6.61 -21.71
N GLU A 163 7.76 -7.60 -21.05
CA GLU A 163 6.30 -7.68 -20.95
C GLU A 163 5.71 -6.58 -20.06
N HIS A 164 6.42 -6.14 -19.02
CA HIS A 164 5.98 -5.05 -18.14
C HIS A 164 5.90 -3.71 -18.89
N VAL A 165 6.96 -3.37 -19.63
CA VAL A 165 6.97 -2.16 -20.47
C VAL A 165 5.89 -2.23 -21.55
N ALA A 166 5.70 -3.40 -22.19
CA ALA A 166 4.63 -3.59 -23.15
C ALA A 166 3.23 -3.42 -22.51
N GLY A 167 3.02 -3.98 -21.32
CA GLY A 167 1.80 -3.81 -20.53
C GLY A 167 1.51 -2.35 -20.21
N ALA A 168 2.55 -1.58 -19.84
CA ALA A 168 2.42 -0.15 -19.56
C ALA A 168 1.86 0.63 -20.77
N TYR A 169 2.35 0.37 -21.99
CA TYR A 169 1.83 0.98 -23.21
C TYR A 169 0.37 0.62 -23.52
N LEU A 170 -0.07 -0.55 -23.08
CA LEU A 170 -1.44 -1.02 -23.26
C LEU A 170 -2.37 -0.65 -22.09
N GLY A 171 -1.84 -0.01 -21.04
CA GLY A 171 -2.58 0.26 -19.81
C GLY A 171 -2.97 -1.02 -19.05
N VAL A 172 -2.23 -2.11 -19.26
CA VAL A 172 -2.45 -3.41 -18.61
C VAL A 172 -1.42 -3.58 -17.51
N LYS A 173 -1.89 -3.69 -16.26
CA LYS A 173 -1.02 -4.11 -15.15
C LYS A 173 -0.64 -5.58 -15.39
N THR A 174 0.66 -5.88 -15.48
CA THR A 174 1.14 -7.25 -15.62
C THR A 174 0.95 -8.02 -14.31
N GLN A 175 1.08 -9.35 -14.38
CA GLN A 175 1.02 -10.18 -13.17
C GLN A 175 2.21 -9.83 -12.27
N GLU A 176 1.92 -9.59 -10.99
CA GLU A 176 2.91 -9.37 -9.92
C GLU A 176 3.12 -10.65 -9.11
#